data_AF-Q863F8-F1
#
_entry.id   AF-Q863F8-F1
#
_cell.length_a   1.000
_cell.length_b   1.000
_cell.length_c   1.000
_cell.angle_alpha   90.00
_cell.angle_beta   90.00
_cell.angle_gamma   90.00
#
_symmetry.space_group_name_H-M   'P 1'
#
loop_
_entity.id
_entity.type
_entity.pdbx_description
1 polymer ?
#
loop_
_entity_poly.entity_id
_entity_poly.type
_entity_poly.pdbx_seq_one_letter_code
_entity_poly.pdbx_strand_id
1 'polypeptide(L)' 'MPRLPPALRLLQPPLRCWVVPKLHVSAKPARTPTSPAEQAVGLSMMFLSFLVPAGWVLSHLESYKKSSTA' A
#
# COMPACT_ATOMS: atom_id res chain seq x y z
N MET A 1 2.02 -15.17 37.78
CA MET A 1 1.96 -14.90 36.33
C MET A 1 1.24 -13.58 36.11
N PRO A 2 1.86 -12.57 35.47
CA PRO A 2 1.22 -11.26 35.28
C PRO A 2 -0.03 -11.41 34.41
N ARG A 3 -1.20 -11.01 34.93
CA ARG A 3 -2.45 -11.00 34.16
C ARG A 3 -2.43 -9.79 33.23
N LEU A 4 -2.35 -10.03 31.91
CA LEU A 4 -2.51 -8.97 30.92
C LEU A 4 -3.94 -8.37 31.00
N PRO A 5 -4.09 -7.03 30.92
CA PRO A 5 -5.37 -6.35 30.84
C PRO A 5 -6.28 -6.95 29.75
N PRO A 6 -7.61 -6.97 29.95
CA PRO A 6 -8.55 -7.55 28.98
C PRO A 6 -8.43 -6.93 27.58
N ALA A 7 -8.09 -5.63 27.47
CA ALA A 7 -7.83 -4.97 26.20
C ALA A 7 -6.63 -5.55 25.44
N LEU A 8 -5.55 -5.93 26.15
CA LEU A 8 -4.38 -6.57 25.55
C LEU A 8 -4.68 -8.00 25.07
N ARG A 9 -5.71 -8.67 25.62
CA ARG A 9 -6.16 -9.97 25.11
C ARG A 9 -6.76 -9.87 23.71
N LEU A 10 -7.36 -8.73 23.35
CA LEU A 10 -7.89 -8.50 22.00
C LEU A 10 -6.79 -8.32 20.95
N LEU A 11 -5.58 -7.98 21.36
CA LEU A 11 -4.39 -7.89 20.50
C LEU A 11 -3.61 -9.21 20.41
N GLN A 12 -3.99 -10.24 21.18
CA GLN A 12 -3.34 -11.55 21.07
C GLN A 12 -3.54 -12.25 19.72
N PRO A 13 -4.69 -12.19 19.04
CA PRO A 13 -4.90 -12.87 17.77
C PRO A 13 -3.93 -12.47 16.64
N PRO A 14 -3.60 -11.18 16.39
CA PRO A 14 -2.59 -10.82 15.39
C PRO A 14 -1.15 -11.13 15.83
N LEU A 15 -0.88 -11.15 17.14
CA LEU A 15 0.45 -11.47 17.69
C LEU A 15 0.72 -12.97 17.78
N ARG A 16 -0.31 -13.80 17.85
CA ARG A 16 -0.18 -15.24 17.62
C ARG A 16 0.11 -15.40 16.14
N CYS A 17 1.42 -15.44 15.84
CA CYS A 17 1.96 -15.82 14.54
C CYS A 17 1.01 -16.86 13.93
N TRP A 18 0.28 -16.47 12.89
CA TRP A 18 -0.56 -17.42 12.20
C TRP A 18 0.40 -18.51 11.73
N VAL A 19 0.31 -19.68 12.34
CA VAL A 19 0.73 -20.92 11.68
C VAL A 19 -0.33 -21.10 10.60
N VAL A 20 -0.23 -20.26 9.56
CA VAL A 20 -0.94 -20.50 8.32
C VAL A 20 -0.51 -21.90 7.93
N PRO A 21 -1.43 -22.84 7.66
CA PRO A 21 -1.03 -24.13 7.12
C PRO A 21 -0.04 -23.85 6.00
N LYS A 22 1.16 -24.47 6.06
CA LYS A 22 2.11 -24.46 4.96
C LYS A 22 1.40 -25.16 3.81
N LEU A 23 0.61 -24.40 3.06
CA LEU A 23 0.13 -24.81 1.77
C LEU A 23 1.42 -25.05 1.00
N HIS A 24 1.67 -26.30 0.60
CA HIS A 24 2.86 -26.69 -0.16
C HIS A 24 2.79 -26.12 -1.58
N VAL A 25 2.68 -24.80 -1.69
CA VAL A 25 2.80 -24.04 -2.92
C VAL A 25 4.28 -23.81 -3.12
N SER A 26 4.84 -24.60 -4.02
CA SER A 26 6.14 -24.32 -4.59
C SER A 26 5.93 -23.62 -5.94
N ALA A 27 6.71 -22.58 -6.19
CA ALA A 27 6.77 -21.92 -7.49
C ALA A 27 8.17 -22.12 -8.08
N LYS A 28 8.25 -22.16 -9.41
CA LYS A 28 9.55 -22.06 -10.08
C LYS A 28 10.14 -20.67 -9.82
N PRO A 29 11.48 -20.51 -9.80
CA PRO A 29 12.10 -19.19 -9.74
C PRO A 29 11.56 -18.27 -10.84
N ALA A 30 11.54 -16.97 -10.57
CA ALA A 30 11.09 -15.98 -11.54
C ALA A 30 11.91 -16.12 -12.84
N ARG A 31 11.21 -16.26 -13.98
CA ARG A 31 11.86 -16.35 -15.31
C ARG A 31 12.61 -15.04 -15.64
N THR A 32 12.08 -13.93 -15.15
CA THR A 32 12.62 -12.58 -15.27
C THR A 32 12.54 -11.91 -13.90
N PRO A 33 13.52 -12.12 -13.01
CA PRO A 33 13.52 -11.51 -11.69
C PRO A 33 13.50 -9.99 -11.78
N THR A 34 12.53 -9.36 -11.13
CA THR A 34 12.46 -7.90 -11.03
C THR A 34 13.39 -7.44 -9.91
N SER A 35 14.49 -6.80 -10.27
CA SER A 35 15.47 -6.24 -9.33
C SER A 35 14.85 -5.17 -8.41
N PRO A 36 15.45 -4.88 -7.24
CA PRO A 36 14.95 -3.81 -6.36
C PRO A 36 14.84 -2.45 -7.05
N ALA A 37 15.75 -2.14 -7.98
CA ALA A 37 15.70 -0.91 -8.76
C ALA A 37 14.47 -0.87 -9.70
N GLU A 38 14.20 -1.96 -10.43
CA GLU A 38 13.02 -2.07 -11.29
C GLU A 38 11.71 -2.01 -10.48
N GLN A 39 11.69 -2.63 -9.30
CA GLN A 39 10.54 -2.55 -8.38
C GLN A 39 10.31 -1.11 -7.90
N ALA A 40 11.38 -0.40 -7.53
CA ALA A 40 11.28 1.01 -7.10
C ALA A 40 10.76 1.90 -8.23
N VAL A 41 11.20 1.69 -9.46
CA VAL A 41 10.69 2.41 -10.64
C VAL A 41 9.20 2.10 -10.86
N GLY A 42 8.82 0.83 -10.86
CA GLY A 42 7.43 0.41 -11.05
C GLY A 42 6.49 0.99 -9.97
N LEU A 43 6.90 0.94 -8.70
CA LEU A 43 6.14 1.50 -7.58
C LEU A 43 6.02 3.02 -7.68
N SER A 44 7.10 3.71 -8.04
CA SER A 44 7.09 5.17 -8.21
C SER A 44 6.15 5.58 -9.36
N MET A 45 6.23 4.89 -10.50
CA MET A 45 5.34 5.13 -11.64
C MET A 45 3.88 4.86 -11.30
N MET A 46 3.59 3.80 -10.52
CA MET A 46 2.25 3.52 -10.03
C MET A 46 1.71 4.67 -9.17
N PHE A 47 2.50 5.27 -8.28
CA PHE A 47 2.02 6.43 -7.52
C PHE A 47 1.84 7.67 -8.40
N LEU A 48 2.81 7.97 -9.26
CA LEU A 48 2.75 9.15 -10.11
C LEU A 48 1.57 9.11 -11.09
N SER A 49 1.18 7.93 -11.59
CA SER A 49 0.05 7.79 -12.52
C SER A 49 -1.28 8.26 -11.93
N PHE A 50 -1.47 8.14 -10.61
CA PHE A 50 -2.66 8.66 -9.92
C PHE A 50 -2.44 10.07 -9.39
N LEU A 51 -1.30 10.32 -8.75
CA LEU A 51 -1.06 11.57 -8.02
C LEU A 51 -0.84 12.76 -8.95
N VAL A 52 -0.26 12.57 -10.14
CA VAL A 52 0.01 13.69 -11.06
C VAL A 52 -1.29 14.27 -11.64
N PRO A 53 -2.21 13.48 -12.23
CA PRO A 53 -3.48 14.03 -12.72
C PRO A 53 -4.31 14.65 -11.61
N ALA A 54 -4.40 13.99 -10.44
CA ALA A 54 -5.13 14.51 -9.30
C ALA A 54 -4.52 15.83 -8.79
N GLY A 55 -3.20 15.87 -8.63
CA GLY A 55 -2.47 17.07 -8.21
C GLY A 55 -2.64 18.22 -9.19
N TRP A 56 -2.66 17.93 -10.49
CA TRP A 56 -2.93 18.93 -11.53
C TRP A 56 -4.33 19.54 -11.36
N VAL A 57 -5.38 18.73 -11.24
CA VAL A 57 -6.75 19.22 -11.02
C VAL A 57 -6.84 20.06 -9.74
N LEU A 58 -6.28 19.56 -8.63
CA LEU A 58 -6.30 20.24 -7.34
C LEU A 58 -5.56 21.59 -7.38
N SER A 59 -4.44 21.67 -8.09
CA SER A 59 -3.66 22.92 -8.21
C SER A 59 -4.37 24.03 -9.00
N HIS A 60 -5.38 23.68 -9.81
CA HIS A 60 -6.10 24.62 -10.66
C HIS A 60 -7.51 24.97 -10.16
N LEU A 61 -7.91 24.51 -8.96
CA LEU A 61 -9.27 24.74 -8.44
C LEU A 61 -9.66 26.22 -8.39
N GLU A 62 -8.73 27.12 -8.04
CA GLU A 62 -9.01 28.55 -8.01
C GLU A 62 -9.25 29.13 -9.41
N SER A 63 -8.47 28.69 -10.40
CA SER A 63 -8.66 29.08 -11.81
C SER A 63 -10.00 28.57 -12.33
N TYR A 64 -10.35 27.32 -12.03
CA TYR A 64 -11.64 26.75 -12.43
C TYR A 64 -12.82 27.49 -11.78
N LYS A 65 -12.69 27.87 -10.50
CA LYS A 65 -13.70 28.66 -9.80
C LYS A 65 -13.90 30.04 -10.45
N LYS A 66 -12.83 30.77 -10.74
CA LYS A 66 -12.88 32.10 -11.39
C LYS A 66 -13.52 32.03 -12.77
N SER A 67 -13.15 31.03 -13.57
CA SER A 67 -13.73 30.80 -14.90
C SER A 67 -15.21 30.36 -14.84
N SER A 68 -15.68 29.85 -13.71
CA SER A 68 -17.09 29.48 -13.54
C SER A 68 -17.97 30.65 -13.10
N THR A 69 -17.39 31.75 -12.60
CA THR A 69 -18.13 32.93 -12.10
C THR A 69 -18.14 34.10 -13.08
N ALA A 70 -17.35 34.04 -14.16
CA ALA A 70 -17.32 35.01 -15.26
C ALA A 70 -18.20 34.52 -16.42
#